data_AF-A0A0K2RHS7-F1
#
_entry.id   AF-A0A0K2RHS7-F1
#
_cell.length_a   1.000
_cell.length_b   1.000
_cell.length_c   1.000
_cell.angle_alpha   90.00
_cell.angle_beta   90.00
_cell.angle_gamma   90.00
#
_symmetry.space_group_name_H-M   'P 1'
#
loop_
_entity.id
_entity.type
_entity.pdbx_description
1 polymer ?
#
loop_
_entity_poly.entity_id
_entity_poly.type
_entity_poly.pdbx_seq_one_letter_code
_entity_poly.pdbx_strand_id
1 'polypeptide(L)'
;MTFRVLAVCGCWNTEAMPNNPDAALLAAEQSTTRLQALEVLKELVGNADARFHDGQYEAIEALVDAGRRALVVQRTGWGKSAVYFVSSLLLRRRAQGQPS
;
A
#
# COMPACT_ATOMS: atom_id res chain seq x y z
N MET A 1 -5.52 -9.03 18.83
CA MET A 1 -4.04 -8.94 18.84
C MET A 1 -3.67 -7.79 17.93
N THR A 2 -3.16 -6.69 18.50
CA THR A 2 -2.95 -5.42 17.79
C THR A 2 -1.79 -5.54 16.82
N PHE A 3 -2.08 -5.45 15.52
CA PHE A 3 -1.07 -5.39 14.48
C PHE A 3 -0.34 -4.05 14.54
N ARG A 4 1.00 -4.08 14.49
CA ARG A 4 1.82 -2.86 14.48
C ARG A 4 2.71 -2.89 13.25
N VAL A 5 2.23 -2.31 12.16
CA VAL A 5 3.12 -1.86 11.07
C VAL A 5 3.95 -0.72 11.68
N LEU A 6 5.24 -0.98 11.95
CA LEU A 6 6.17 0.09 12.30
C LEU A 6 6.58 0.77 10.98
N ALA A 7 5.74 1.68 10.51
CA ALA A 7 6.15 2.67 9.53
C ALA A 7 7.10 3.64 10.25
N VAL A 8 8.41 3.53 9.99
CA VAL A 8 9.41 4.38 10.64
C VAL A 8 9.40 5.76 9.97
N CYS A 9 8.97 6.72 10.79
CA CYS A 9 9.15 8.17 10.79
C CYS A 9 8.73 9.03 9.58
N GLY A 10 7.82 9.95 9.87
CA GLY A 10 7.47 11.13 9.10
C GLY A 10 6.08 11.57 9.54
N CYS A 11 6.01 12.51 10.49
CA CYS A 11 4.78 13.14 10.98
C CYS A 11 3.78 13.38 9.85
N TRP A 12 2.57 12.85 9.98
CA TRP A 12 1.40 13.43 9.30
C TRP A 12 0.43 13.85 10.39
N ASN A 13 0.69 15.01 10.98
CA ASN A 13 -0.33 15.78 11.66
C ASN A 13 -0.69 16.94 10.74
N THR A 14 -1.70 16.72 9.90
CA THR A 14 -2.52 17.83 9.41
C THR A 14 -3.90 17.51 9.93
N GLU A 15 -4.38 18.30 10.89
CA GLU A 15 -5.76 18.28 11.34
C GLU A 15 -6.68 18.09 10.13
N ALA A 16 -7.52 17.05 10.22
CA ALA A 16 -8.61 16.81 9.30
C ALA A 16 -9.54 18.03 9.29
N MET A 17 -9.27 18.98 8.40
CA MET A 17 -10.23 20.01 8.04
C MET A 17 -11.16 19.43 6.97
N PRO A 18 -12.48 19.47 7.15
CA PRO A 18 -13.45 18.79 6.30
C PRO A 18 -13.65 19.41 4.89
N ASN A 19 -12.67 20.18 4.37
CA ASN A 19 -12.79 20.83 3.07
C ASN A 19 -11.42 21.09 2.38
N ASN A 20 -10.47 20.16 2.49
CA ASN A 20 -9.22 20.22 1.75
C ASN A 20 -9.31 19.41 0.43
N PRO A 21 -9.22 20.04 -0.76
CA PRO A 21 -9.21 19.29 -2.03
C PRO A 21 -8.01 18.33 -2.14
N ASP A 22 -6.88 18.64 -1.50
CA ASP A 22 -5.71 17.74 -1.49
C ASP A 22 -5.99 16.44 -0.72
N ALA A 23 -6.81 16.49 0.33
CA ALA A 23 -7.19 15.28 1.06
C ALA A 23 -8.05 14.34 0.21
N ALA A 24 -8.92 14.90 -0.65
CA ALA A 24 -9.72 14.11 -1.58
C ALA A 24 -8.86 13.51 -2.70
N LEU A 25 -7.86 14.23 -3.21
CA LEU A 25 -6.92 13.72 -4.20
C LEU A 25 -6.07 12.58 -3.62
N LEU A 26 -5.49 12.77 -2.43
CA LEU A 26 -4.74 11.73 -1.74
C LEU A 26 -5.60 10.50 -1.46
N ALA A 27 -6.86 10.66 -1.02
CA ALA A 27 -7.77 9.54 -0.82
C ALA A 27 -8.14 8.82 -2.14
N ALA A 28 -8.30 9.56 -3.25
CA ALA A 28 -8.54 8.98 -4.57
C ALA A 28 -7.31 8.25 -5.13
N GLU A 29 -6.11 8.77 -4.90
CA GLU A 29 -4.84 8.11 -5.23
C GLU A 29 -4.67 6.84 -4.39
N GLN A 30 -4.93 6.88 -3.08
CA GLN A 30 -4.93 5.70 -2.20
C GLN A 30 -5.91 4.65 -2.70
N SER A 31 -7.14 5.04 -3.06
CA SER A 31 -8.14 4.15 -3.66
C SER A 31 -7.64 3.52 -4.96
N THR A 32 -6.98 4.30 -5.82
CA THR A 32 -6.40 3.81 -7.08
C THR A 32 -5.27 2.81 -6.82
N THR A 33 -4.34 3.14 -5.91
CA THR A 33 -3.29 2.22 -5.47
C THR A 33 -3.87 0.94 -4.89
N ARG A 34 -4.93 1.03 -4.08
CA ARG A 34 -5.61 -0.12 -3.47
C ARG A 34 -6.20 -1.06 -4.51
N LEU A 35 -6.90 -0.52 -5.51
CA LEU A 35 -7.48 -1.30 -6.59
C LEU A 35 -6.39 -1.98 -7.41
N GLN A 36 -5.35 -1.25 -7.81
CA GLN A 36 -4.23 -1.82 -8.56
C GLN A 36 -3.49 -2.90 -7.77
N ALA A 37 -3.23 -2.67 -6.48
CA ALA A 37 -2.59 -3.63 -5.59
C ALA A 37 -3.44 -4.91 -5.45
N LEU A 38 -4.75 -4.77 -5.33
CA LEU A 38 -5.67 -5.90 -5.18
C LEU A 38 -5.74 -6.75 -6.44
N GLU A 39 -5.76 -6.14 -7.62
CA GLU A 39 -5.71 -6.87 -8.89
C GLU A 39 -4.40 -7.65 -9.04
N VAL A 40 -3.26 -7.03 -8.71
CA VAL A 40 -1.96 -7.72 -8.73
C VAL A 40 -1.93 -8.88 -7.72
N LEU A 41 -2.53 -8.69 -6.54
CA LEU A 41 -2.63 -9.76 -5.53
C LEU A 41 -3.43 -10.96 -6.06
N LYS A 42 -4.60 -10.71 -6.67
CA LYS A 42 -5.46 -11.76 -7.24
C LYS A 42 -4.74 -12.52 -8.34
N GLU A 43 -4.07 -11.81 -9.24
CA GLU A 43 -3.27 -12.39 -10.32
C GLU A 43 -2.15 -13.27 -9.76
N LEU A 44 -1.42 -12.78 -8.76
CA LEU A 44 -0.29 -13.47 -8.15
C LEU A 44 -0.70 -14.74 -7.38
N VAL A 45 -1.86 -14.70 -6.71
CA VAL A 45 -2.40 -15.85 -5.96
C VAL A 45 -3.18 -16.80 -6.89
N GLY A 46 -3.56 -16.35 -8.10
CA GLY A 46 -4.43 -17.09 -9.00
C GLY A 46 -5.86 -17.26 -8.44
N ASN A 47 -6.29 -16.35 -7.57
CA ASN A 47 -7.59 -16.41 -6.91
C ASN A 47 -8.28 -15.04 -6.95
N ALA A 48 -9.45 -14.98 -7.61
CA ALA A 48 -10.25 -13.77 -7.75
C ALA A 48 -10.84 -13.25 -6.42
N ASP A 49 -10.99 -14.12 -5.42
CA ASP A 49 -11.48 -13.80 -4.08
C ASP A 49 -10.34 -13.45 -3.11
N ALA A 50 -9.10 -13.36 -3.58
CA ALA A 50 -7.97 -12.97 -2.74
C ALA A 50 -8.18 -11.58 -2.13
N ARG A 51 -7.97 -11.49 -0.82
CA ARG A 51 -8.06 -10.26 -0.04
C ARG A 51 -6.77 -10.04 0.74
N PHE A 52 -6.46 -8.77 1.00
CA PHE A 52 -5.36 -8.43 1.88
C PHE A 52 -5.61 -8.94 3.30
N HIS A 53 -4.57 -9.51 3.90
CA HIS A 53 -4.53 -9.69 5.35
C HIS A 53 -4.30 -8.35 6.06
N ASP A 54 -4.72 -8.27 7.32
CA ASP A 54 -4.55 -7.09 8.18
C ASP A 54 -3.10 -6.57 8.15
N GLY A 55 -2.91 -5.33 7.72
CA GLY A 55 -1.62 -4.65 7.63
C GLY A 55 -0.87 -4.82 6.30
N GLN A 56 -1.35 -5.64 5.36
CA GLN A 56 -0.68 -5.85 4.07
C GLN A 56 -0.82 -4.65 3.14
N TYR A 57 -2.03 -4.09 3.04
CA TYR A 57 -2.26 -2.94 2.17
C TYR A 57 -1.52 -1.71 2.70
N GLU A 58 -1.56 -1.48 4.01
CA GLU A 58 -0.87 -0.39 4.68
C GLU A 58 0.66 -0.46 4.45
N ALA A 59 1.21 -1.68 4.40
CA ALA A 59 2.61 -1.88 4.04
C ALA A 59 2.89 -1.58 2.56
N ILE A 60 2.00 -2.01 1.65
CA ILE A 60 2.10 -1.72 0.21
C ILE A 60 2.00 -0.21 -0.05
N GLU A 61 0.99 0.44 0.50
CA GLU A 61 0.76 1.89 0.42
C GLU A 61 1.98 2.67 0.95
N ALA A 62 2.51 2.30 2.11
CA ALA A 62 3.70 2.93 2.68
C ALA A 62 4.94 2.81 1.77
N LEU A 63 5.07 1.71 1.02
CA LEU A 63 6.17 1.48 0.09
C LEU A 63 5.97 2.18 -1.26
N VAL A 64 4.74 2.17 -1.78
CA VAL A 64 4.40 2.59 -3.16
C VAL A 64 4.06 4.08 -3.24
N ASP A 65 3.25 4.58 -2.32
CA ASP A 65 2.76 5.96 -2.33
C ASP A 65 3.68 6.89 -1.55
N ALA A 66 4.17 6.43 -0.39
CA ALA A 66 5.03 7.26 0.44
C ALA A 66 6.53 7.12 0.11
N GLY A 67 6.94 6.07 -0.63
CA GLY A 67 8.36 5.78 -0.89
C GLY A 67 9.19 5.56 0.37
N ARG A 68 8.55 5.14 1.47
CA ARG A 68 9.17 5.03 2.81
C ARG A 68 9.58 3.60 3.13
N ARG A 69 10.50 3.46 4.10
CA ARG A 69 10.92 2.16 4.62
C ARG A 69 9.85 1.63 5.60
N ALA A 70 9.19 0.53 5.24
CA ALA A 70 8.25 -0.16 6.12
C ALA A 70 8.93 -1.35 6.81
N LEU A 71 8.81 -1.46 8.14
CA LEU A 71 9.22 -2.65 8.89
C LEU A 71 8.00 -3.48 9.26
N VAL A 72 7.88 -4.66 8.66
CA VAL A 72 6.76 -5.58 8.89
C VAL A 72 7.23 -6.74 9.76
N VAL A 73 6.83 -6.73 11.05
CA VAL A 73 7.11 -7.82 11.99
C VAL A 73 5.85 -8.64 12.19
N GLN A 74 5.78 -9.82 11.57
CA GLN A 74 4.62 -10.72 11.60
C GLN A 74 5.05 -12.19 11.62
N ARG A 75 4.18 -13.07 12.16
CA ARG A 75 4.35 -14.54 12.15
C ARG A 75 4.62 -15.08 10.73
N THR A 76 5.23 -16.27 10.64
CA THR A 76 5.41 -17.00 9.38
C THR A 76 4.04 -17.29 8.74
N GLY A 77 3.97 -17.29 7.41
CA GLY A 77 2.72 -17.51 6.67
C GLY A 77 1.82 -16.27 6.44
N TRP A 78 2.14 -15.10 7.00
CA TRP A 78 1.32 -13.88 6.83
C TRP A 78 1.33 -13.27 5.41
N GLY A 79 2.09 -13.82 4.45
CA GLY A 79 2.12 -13.31 3.08
C GLY A 79 3.03 -12.09 2.86
N LYS A 80 4.15 -12.00 3.60
CA LYS A 80 5.18 -10.95 3.39
C LYS A 80 5.71 -10.91 1.94
N SER A 81 5.81 -12.07 1.29
CA SER A 81 6.20 -12.17 -0.12
C SER A 81 5.21 -11.45 -1.04
N ALA A 82 3.91 -11.61 -0.82
CA ALA A 82 2.88 -10.93 -1.60
C ALA A 82 3.03 -9.41 -1.51
N VAL A 83 3.26 -8.87 -0.30
CA VAL A 83 3.56 -7.43 -0.10
C VAL A 83 4.76 -6.98 -0.92
N TYR A 84 5.87 -7.72 -0.89
CA TYR A 84 7.06 -7.40 -1.67
C TYR A 84 6.80 -7.43 -3.19
N PHE A 85 6.15 -8.49 -3.69
CA PHE A 85 5.88 -8.65 -5.12
C PHE A 85 4.91 -7.59 -5.65
N VAL A 86 3.79 -7.36 -4.95
CA VAL A 86 2.80 -6.34 -5.31
C VAL A 86 3.46 -4.96 -5.33
N SER A 87 4.20 -4.59 -4.27
CA SER A 87 4.87 -3.28 -4.19
C SER A 87 5.89 -3.10 -5.32
N SER A 88 6.70 -4.13 -5.60
CA SER A 88 7.71 -4.09 -6.66
C SER A 88 7.09 -3.93 -8.05
N LEU A 89 5.96 -4.60 -8.32
CA LEU A 89 5.24 -4.49 -9.60
C LEU A 89 4.61 -3.11 -9.78
N LEU A 90 3.98 -2.56 -8.74
CA LEU A 90 3.40 -1.22 -8.80
C LEU A 90 4.47 -0.14 -8.99
N LEU A 91 5.58 -0.21 -8.26
CA LEU A 91 6.71 0.70 -8.44
C LEU A 91 7.28 0.63 -9.86
N ARG A 92 7.37 -0.57 -10.45
CA ARG A 92 7.81 -0.73 -11.85
C ARG A 92 6.81 -0.15 -12.84
N ARG A 93 5.51 -0.36 -12.65
CA ARG A 93 4.46 0.22 -13.52
C ARG A 93 4.49 1.75 -13.49
N ARG A 94 4.72 2.35 -12.32
CA ARG A 94 4.92 3.81 -12.18
C ARG A 94 6.22 4.27 -12.83
N ALA A 95 7.33 3.55 -12.62
CA ALA A 95 8.61 3.90 -13.23
C ALA A 95 8.64 3.75 -14.76
N GLN A 96 7.80 2.90 -15.34
CA GLN A 96 7.68 2.68 -16.79
C GLN A 96 6.67 3.62 -17.46
N GLY A 97 5.96 4.45 -16.70
CA GLY A 97 4.94 5.37 -17.18
C GLY A 97 5.03 6.72 -16.49
N GLN A 98 6.03 7.52 -16.85
CA GLN A 98 6.04 8.95 -16.56
C GLN A 98 6.77 9.73 -17.67
N PRO A 99 6.09 10.29 -18.68
CA PRO A 99 6.24 11.70 -18.92
C PRO A 99 5.51 12.45 -17.80
N SER A 100 6.22 13.45 -17.27
CA SER A 100 5.74 14.55 -16.43
C SER A 100 4.36 15.10 -16.81
#